data_AF-A0A9P3KTC9-F1
#
_entry.id   AF-A0A9P3KTC9-F1
#
_cell.length_a   1.000
_cell.length_b   1.000
_cell.length_c   1.000
_cell.angle_alpha   90.00
_cell.angle_beta   90.00
_cell.angle_gamma   90.00
#
_symmetry.space_group_name_H-M   'P 1'
#
loop_
_entity.id
_entity.type
_entity.pdbx_description
1 polymer ?
#
loop_
_entity_poly.entity_id
_entity_poly.type
_entity_poly.pdbx_seq_one_letter_code
_entity_poly.pdbx_strand_id
1 'polypeptide(L)'
;MDYSLPARKLLLSDVSACRIVRRANGQPLLQVNGFTLQRVWVQGILRSLDAASPATGTQGMQGGEVPTGGGGSAAEGRLFLDDGSAAVEIVPAKGGSPPQVGSYVQVIGALCTRPASPPFIKARKQSFSEDAHLSSTLHVAPVISGAQAR
;
A
#
# COMPACT_ATOMS: atom_id res chain seq x y z
N MET A 1 -5.09 4.66 15.56
CA MET A 1 -5.59 3.43 14.91
C MET A 1 -5.49 2.30 15.91
N ASP A 2 -6.53 1.48 16.05
CA ASP A 2 -6.51 0.33 16.97
C ASP A 2 -5.84 -0.87 16.28
N TYR A 3 -4.68 -1.27 16.80
CA TYR A 3 -3.90 -2.38 16.26
C TYR A 3 -4.30 -3.74 16.84
N SER A 4 -5.21 -3.77 17.81
CA SER A 4 -5.80 -5.01 18.32
C SER A 4 -6.82 -5.63 17.35
N LEU A 5 -7.37 -4.82 16.43
CA LEU A 5 -8.32 -5.30 15.43
C LEU A 5 -7.65 -6.26 14.44
N PRO A 6 -8.31 -7.35 14.02
CA PRO A 6 -7.75 -8.29 13.06
C PRO A 6 -7.56 -7.65 11.69
N ALA A 7 -6.47 -8.02 11.00
CA ALA A 7 -6.28 -7.68 9.59
C ALA A 7 -7.02 -8.70 8.72
N ARG A 8 -7.87 -8.24 7.81
CA ARG A 8 -8.61 -9.12 6.91
C ARG A 8 -7.86 -9.31 5.60
N LYS A 9 -7.73 -10.55 5.14
CA LYS A 9 -7.19 -10.85 3.80
C LYS A 9 -8.20 -10.46 2.74
N LEU A 10 -7.79 -9.64 1.78
CA LEU A 10 -8.64 -9.09 0.72
C LEU A 10 -7.89 -9.11 -0.62
N LEU A 11 -8.66 -9.13 -1.72
CA LEU A 11 -8.15 -8.80 -3.04
C LEU A 11 -7.98 -7.29 -3.17
N LEU A 12 -7.08 -6.85 -4.04
CA LEU A 12 -6.89 -5.42 -4.28
C LEU A 12 -8.09 -4.76 -4.97
N SER A 13 -8.90 -5.52 -5.73
CA SER A 13 -10.18 -5.04 -6.27
C SER A 13 -11.21 -4.71 -5.19
N ASP A 14 -11.24 -5.49 -4.11
CA ASP A 14 -12.11 -5.21 -2.95
C ASP A 14 -11.66 -3.93 -2.23
N VAL A 15 -10.35 -3.72 -2.19
CA VAL A 15 -9.74 -2.53 -1.61
C VAL A 15 -10.04 -1.30 -2.47
N SER A 16 -9.90 -1.38 -3.79
CA SER A 16 -10.15 -0.26 -4.70
C SER A 16 -11.62 0.15 -4.72
N ALA A 17 -12.54 -0.80 -4.54
CA ALA A 17 -13.98 -0.57 -4.45
C ALA A 17 -14.47 -0.16 -3.04
N CYS A 18 -13.57 0.01 -2.06
CA CYS A 18 -13.97 0.31 -0.69
C CYS A 18 -14.68 1.66 -0.57
N ARG A 19 -15.67 1.73 0.33
CA ARG A 19 -16.41 2.97 0.62
C ARG A 19 -16.17 3.45 2.04
N ILE A 20 -16.07 4.75 2.24
CA ILE A 20 -16.04 5.34 3.58
C ILE A 20 -17.45 5.31 4.15
N VAL A 21 -17.62 4.70 5.32
CA VAL A 21 -18.95 4.61 5.97
C VAL A 21 -19.05 5.52 7.16
N ARG A 22 -18.01 5.60 7.99
CA ARG A 22 -17.98 6.46 9.17
C ARG A 22 -16.57 6.97 9.42
N ARG A 23 -16.45 8.13 10.06
CA ARG A 23 -15.22 8.53 10.74
C ARG A 23 -15.44 8.34 12.24
N ALA A 24 -14.72 7.41 12.85
CA ALA A 24 -14.74 7.23 14.30
C ALA A 24 -13.42 7.78 14.85
N ASN A 25 -13.48 8.74 15.78
CA ASN A 25 -12.30 9.34 16.40
C ASN A 25 -11.27 9.86 15.38
N GLY A 26 -11.75 10.49 14.29
CA GLY A 26 -10.90 11.00 13.21
C GLY A 26 -10.29 9.93 12.30
N GLN A 27 -10.57 8.64 12.50
CA GLN A 27 -10.10 7.55 11.66
C GLN A 27 -11.21 7.08 10.70
N PRO A 28 -10.93 6.91 9.40
CA PRO A 28 -11.92 6.38 8.46
C PRO A 28 -12.18 4.91 8.76
N LEU A 29 -13.46 4.56 8.90
CA LEU A 29 -13.95 3.20 8.90
C LEU A 29 -14.47 2.91 7.50
N LEU A 30 -13.84 1.95 6.84
CA LEU A 30 -14.10 1.62 5.45
C LEU A 30 -14.93 0.35 5.39
N GLN A 31 -15.91 0.34 4.50
CA GLN A 31 -16.72 -0.83 4.24
C GLN A 31 -16.34 -1.46 2.92
N VAL A 32 -16.09 -2.76 3.00
CA VAL A 32 -15.74 -3.63 1.89
C VAL A 32 -16.69 -4.83 1.97
N ASN A 33 -17.46 -5.07 0.91
CA ASN A 33 -18.40 -6.20 0.83
C ASN A 33 -19.32 -6.33 2.06
N GLY A 34 -19.81 -5.21 2.59
CA GLY A 34 -20.69 -5.18 3.75
C GLY A 34 -19.98 -5.12 5.11
N PHE A 35 -18.67 -5.40 5.18
CA PHE A 35 -17.91 -5.41 6.43
C PHE A 35 -17.16 -4.12 6.68
N THR A 36 -17.23 -3.59 7.89
CA THR A 36 -16.42 -2.45 8.32
C THR A 36 -15.07 -2.91 8.84
N LEU A 37 -13.98 -2.40 8.27
CA LEU A 37 -12.62 -2.75 8.65
C LEU A 37 -11.70 -1.53 8.67
N GLN A 38 -10.64 -1.64 9.47
CA GLN A 38 -9.58 -0.64 9.54
C GLN A 38 -8.26 -1.18 8.98
N ARG A 39 -8.03 -2.50 9.11
CA ARG A 39 -6.79 -3.18 8.75
C ARG A 39 -6.99 -4.19 7.64
N VAL A 40 -6.06 -4.21 6.70
CA VAL A 40 -6.05 -5.11 5.56
C VAL A 40 -4.78 -5.94 5.54
N TRP A 41 -4.89 -7.15 4.99
CA TRP A 41 -3.79 -8.00 4.59
C TRP A 41 -3.92 -8.23 3.08
N VAL A 42 -2.97 -7.70 2.32
CA VAL A 42 -2.92 -7.83 0.85
C VAL A 42 -1.58 -8.42 0.43
N GLN A 43 -1.52 -8.93 -0.79
CA GLN A 43 -0.30 -9.49 -1.40
C GLN A 43 -0.32 -9.21 -2.90
N GLY A 44 0.85 -9.05 -3.52
CA GLY A 44 0.95 -8.82 -4.96
C GLY A 44 2.37 -8.44 -5.38
N ILE A 45 2.55 -8.12 -6.65
CA ILE A 45 3.81 -7.65 -7.22
C ILE A 45 3.92 -6.14 -7.02
N LEU A 46 5.07 -5.68 -6.52
CA LEU A 46 5.34 -4.25 -6.38
C LEU A 46 5.63 -3.62 -7.74
N ARG A 47 4.95 -2.51 -8.04
CA ARG A 47 5.18 -1.68 -9.23
C ARG A 47 5.47 -0.24 -8.81
N SER A 48 6.29 0.46 -9.57
CA SER A 48 6.44 1.92 -9.46
C SER A 48 5.67 2.60 -10.59
N LEU A 49 4.98 3.69 -10.27
CA LEU A 49 4.56 4.65 -11.27
C LEU A 49 5.48 5.86 -11.17
N ASP A 50 6.30 6.09 -12.19
CA ASP A 50 6.98 7.36 -12.33
C ASP A 50 5.91 8.44 -12.48
N ALA A 51 5.96 9.47 -11.64
CA ALA A 51 5.24 10.70 -11.93
C ALA A 51 5.78 11.17 -13.29
N ALA A 52 4.94 11.13 -14.33
CA ALA A 52 5.34 11.35 -15.70
C ALA A 52 6.40 12.46 -15.82
N SER A 53 7.57 12.09 -16.35
CA SER A 53 8.43 13.02 -17.07
C SER A 53 7.53 13.86 -17.99
N PRO A 54 7.59 15.21 -17.93
CA PRO A 54 6.84 16.03 -18.87
C PRO A 54 7.45 15.80 -20.26
N ALA A 55 6.87 14.86 -21.01
CA ALA A 55 7.20 14.66 -22.40
C ALA A 55 6.60 15.81 -23.22
N THR A 56 7.41 16.79 -23.61
CA THR A 56 7.29 17.45 -24.92
C THR A 56 8.64 18.06 -25.29
N GLY A 57 9.28 17.50 -26.32
CA GLY A 57 10.46 18.11 -26.92
C GLY A 57 10.10 19.43 -27.60
N THR A 58 10.93 20.44 -27.36
CA THR A 58 11.21 21.46 -28.37
C THR A 58 12.68 21.86 -28.21
N GLN A 59 13.47 21.64 -29.26
CA GLN A 59 14.80 22.23 -29.38
C GLN A 59 14.70 23.76 -29.30
N GLY A 60 15.55 24.40 -28.51
CA GLY A 60 15.67 25.85 -28.44
C GLY A 60 16.88 26.24 -27.60
N MET A 61 17.82 26.96 -28.22
CA MET A 61 19.07 27.43 -27.66
C MET A 61 18.95 28.39 -26.47
N GLN A 62 20.06 28.46 -25.71
CA GLN A 62 20.60 29.61 -24.94
C GLN A 62 20.05 29.95 -23.54
N GLY A 63 20.92 29.70 -22.54
CA GLY A 63 21.46 30.74 -21.64
C GLY A 63 20.57 31.30 -20.52
N GLY A 64 20.98 31.09 -19.27
CA GLY A 64 20.65 31.99 -18.16
C GLY A 64 20.01 31.34 -16.92
N GLU A 65 20.73 31.45 -15.80
CA GLU A 65 20.29 31.38 -14.39
C GLU A 65 19.80 30.03 -13.82
N VAL A 66 20.61 29.53 -12.89
CA VAL A 66 20.27 28.47 -11.92
C VAL A 66 19.51 29.13 -10.76
N PRO A 67 18.23 28.80 -10.50
CA PRO A 67 17.63 29.14 -9.22
C PRO A 67 18.01 28.06 -8.21
N THR A 68 18.93 28.41 -7.32
CA THR A 68 19.16 27.72 -6.05
C THR A 68 17.95 27.97 -5.15
N GLY A 69 17.10 26.97 -4.91
CA GLY A 69 16.06 27.09 -3.89
C GLY A 69 14.95 26.04 -3.95
N GLY A 70 14.92 25.17 -2.93
CA GLY A 70 13.76 24.35 -2.60
C GLY A 70 14.02 22.85 -2.75
N GLY A 71 14.47 22.21 -1.67
CA GLY A 71 14.61 20.75 -1.57
C GLY A 71 13.24 20.06 -1.60
N GLY A 72 12.67 19.92 -2.79
CA GLY A 72 11.60 18.98 -3.09
C GLY A 72 12.23 17.63 -3.40
N SER A 73 12.11 16.68 -2.47
CA SER A 73 12.41 15.26 -2.71
C SER A 73 11.42 14.70 -3.74
N ALA A 74 11.68 14.98 -5.01
CA ALA A 74 10.89 14.54 -6.15
C ALA A 74 11.74 13.55 -6.96
N ALA A 75 11.74 12.28 -6.52
CA ALA A 75 11.82 11.08 -7.37
C ALA A 75 11.94 9.82 -6.49
N GLU A 76 11.07 9.65 -5.50
CA GLU A 76 10.72 8.30 -5.04
C GLU A 76 9.32 8.05 -5.61
N GLY A 77 9.23 7.26 -6.68
CA GLY A 77 7.99 7.01 -7.41
C GLY A 77 6.89 6.48 -6.47
N ARG A 78 5.62 6.76 -6.81
CA ARG A 78 4.51 6.18 -6.03
C ARG A 78 4.52 4.68 -6.25
N LEU A 79 4.51 3.92 -5.16
CA LEU A 79 4.51 2.47 -5.19
C LEU A 79 3.08 1.95 -5.22
N PHE A 80 2.87 0.92 -6.03
CA PHE A 80 1.60 0.23 -6.19
C PHE A 80 1.83 -1.26 -5.98
N LEU A 81 0.87 -1.91 -5.34
CA LEU A 81 0.78 -3.36 -5.31
C LEU A 81 -0.22 -3.80 -6.37
N ASP A 82 0.10 -4.85 -7.13
CA ASP A 82 -0.76 -5.44 -8.14
C ASP A 82 -0.86 -6.96 -7.93
N ASP A 83 -2.07 -7.45 -7.68
CA ASP A 83 -2.37 -8.87 -7.44
C ASP A 83 -3.06 -9.54 -8.64
N GLY A 84 -3.17 -8.83 -9.77
CA GLY A 84 -3.92 -9.23 -10.96
C GLY A 84 -5.40 -8.83 -10.94
N SER A 85 -5.96 -8.44 -9.79
CA SER A 85 -7.35 -7.96 -9.67
C SER A 85 -7.46 -6.44 -9.75
N ALA A 86 -6.49 -5.72 -9.18
CA ALA A 86 -6.36 -4.26 -9.27
C ALA A 86 -4.96 -3.81 -8.82
N ALA A 87 -4.60 -2.57 -9.16
CA ALA A 87 -3.42 -1.91 -8.62
C ALA A 87 -3.83 -0.89 -7.53
N VAL A 88 -3.23 -0.98 -6.35
CA VAL A 88 -3.52 -0.07 -5.21
C VAL A 88 -2.23 0.55 -4.70
N GLU A 89 -2.27 1.87 -4.47
CA GLU A 89 -1.13 2.61 -3.93
C GLU A 89 -0.78 2.11 -2.52
N ILE A 90 0.51 1.94 -2.26
CA ILE A 90 1.03 1.60 -0.95
C ILE A 90 2.07 2.61 -0.48
N VAL A 91 2.06 2.86 0.83
CA VAL A 91 3.13 3.55 1.54
C VAL A 91 3.87 2.51 2.37
N PRO A 92 5.14 2.20 2.07
CA PRO A 92 5.92 1.19 2.79
C PRO A 92 6.02 1.44 4.29
N ALA A 93 6.26 0.37 5.04
CA ALA A 93 6.52 0.47 6.47
C ALA A 93 7.85 1.21 6.71
N LYS A 94 7.89 2.04 7.75
CA LYS A 94 9.13 2.73 8.15
C LYS A 94 10.08 1.74 8.82
N GLY A 95 11.36 1.80 8.47
CA GLY A 95 12.40 0.97 9.06
C GLY A 95 12.51 -0.40 8.38
N GLY A 96 13.64 -0.62 7.69
CA GLY A 96 13.90 -1.80 6.86
C GLY A 96 14.34 -1.39 5.45
N SER A 97 14.90 -2.33 4.69
CA SER A 97 15.11 -2.12 3.26
C SER A 97 13.76 -2.04 2.55
N PRO A 98 13.56 -1.07 1.65
CA PRO A 98 12.35 -1.02 0.84
C PRO A 98 12.31 -2.23 -0.10
N PRO A 99 11.13 -2.82 -0.34
CA PRO A 99 10.99 -3.86 -1.35
C PRO A 99 11.35 -3.28 -2.72
N GLN A 100 12.00 -4.08 -3.57
CA GLN A 100 12.33 -3.67 -4.92
C GLN A 100 11.09 -3.79 -5.82
N VAL A 101 11.04 -2.97 -6.87
CA VAL A 101 10.02 -3.12 -7.92
C VAL A 101 10.18 -4.51 -8.54
N GLY A 102 9.06 -5.20 -8.78
CA GLY A 102 9.02 -6.59 -9.24
C GLY A 102 8.99 -7.63 -8.13
N SER A 103 9.34 -7.27 -6.88
CA SER A 103 9.22 -8.21 -5.76
C SER A 103 7.78 -8.59 -5.48
N TYR A 104 7.55 -9.84 -5.06
CA TYR A 104 6.30 -10.26 -4.48
C TYR A 104 6.25 -9.79 -3.02
N VAL A 105 5.28 -8.93 -2.69
CA VAL A 105 5.17 -8.28 -1.38
C VAL A 105 3.85 -8.67 -0.73
N GLN A 106 3.93 -9.02 0.55
CA GLN A 106 2.78 -9.17 1.43
C GLN A 106 2.77 -8.00 2.42
N VAL A 107 1.63 -7.34 2.56
CA VAL A 107 1.45 -6.14 3.38
C VAL A 107 0.32 -6.34 4.37
N ILE A 108 0.59 -6.06 5.64
CA ILE A 108 -0.43 -5.81 6.66
C ILE A 108 -0.41 -4.32 6.98
N GLY A 109 -1.51 -3.63 6.71
CA GLY A 109 -1.56 -2.17 6.73
C GLY A 109 -2.90 -1.59 7.12
N ALA A 110 -2.89 -0.27 7.26
CA ALA A 110 -4.07 0.55 7.43
C ALA A 110 -4.62 0.92 6.07
N LEU A 111 -5.93 0.79 5.89
CA LEU A 111 -6.58 1.33 4.71
C LEU A 111 -6.88 2.82 4.92
N CYS A 112 -6.47 3.65 3.98
CA CYS A 112 -6.53 5.10 4.06
C CYS A 112 -7.15 5.68 2.80
N THR A 113 -7.72 6.88 2.93
CA THR A 113 -8.36 7.60 1.82
C THR A 113 -7.92 9.05 1.84
N ARG A 114 -7.83 9.69 0.66
CA ARG A 114 -7.71 11.14 0.55
C ARG A 114 -8.90 11.67 -0.26
N PRO A 115 -9.32 12.93 -0.06
CA PRO A 115 -10.37 13.53 -0.86
C PRO A 115 -10.04 13.41 -2.36
N ALA A 116 -11.03 12.98 -3.15
CA ALA A 116 -10.92 12.83 -4.60
C ALA A 116 -9.76 11.95 -5.11
N SER A 117 -9.22 11.05 -4.27
CA SER A 117 -8.22 10.06 -4.70
C SER A 117 -8.68 8.63 -4.42
N PRO A 118 -8.17 7.63 -5.15
CA PRO A 118 -8.31 6.23 -4.78
C PRO A 118 -7.80 5.97 -3.35
N PRO A 119 -8.31 4.92 -2.69
CA PRO A 119 -7.78 4.47 -1.42
C PRO A 119 -6.34 3.98 -1.57
N PHE A 120 -5.58 4.05 -0.48
CA PHE A 120 -4.20 3.61 -0.42
C PHE A 120 -3.94 2.87 0.89
N ILE A 121 -2.91 2.04 0.92
CA ILE A 121 -2.56 1.24 2.09
C ILE A 121 -1.29 1.79 2.73
N LYS A 122 -1.37 2.14 4.01
CA LYS A 122 -0.18 2.45 4.81
C LYS A 122 0.31 1.19 5.50
N ALA A 123 1.42 0.63 5.02
CA ALA A 123 1.98 -0.59 5.57
C ALA A 123 2.45 -0.39 7.01
N ARG A 124 2.09 -1.34 7.87
CA ARG A 124 2.62 -1.45 9.24
C ARG A 124 3.66 -2.56 9.33
N LYS A 125 3.41 -3.66 8.62
CA LYS A 125 4.33 -4.77 8.44
C LYS A 125 4.31 -5.15 6.97
N GLN A 126 5.49 -5.43 6.43
CA GLN A 126 5.65 -5.92 5.06
C GLN A 126 6.68 -7.03 5.05
N SER A 127 6.52 -7.98 4.15
CA SER A 127 7.50 -9.02 3.85
C SER A 127 7.54 -9.19 2.34
N PHE A 128 8.71 -9.47 1.78
CA PHE A 128 8.88 -9.58 0.34
C PHE A 128 9.79 -10.75 -0.02
N SER A 129 9.61 -11.26 -1.22
CA SER A 129 10.45 -12.28 -1.84
C SER A 129 10.81 -11.82 -3.24
N GLU A 130 12.08 -11.99 -3.60
CA GLU A 130 12.59 -11.71 -4.94
C GLU A 130 12.28 -12.86 -5.92
N ASP A 131 11.95 -14.03 -5.39
CA ASP A 131 11.52 -15.20 -6.15
C ASP A 131 9.99 -15.28 -6.21
N ALA A 132 9.41 -14.66 -7.24
CA ALA A 132 7.96 -14.71 -7.50
C ALA A 132 7.39 -16.15 -7.62
N HIS A 133 8.26 -17.16 -7.79
CA HIS A 133 7.90 -18.58 -7.97
C HIS A 133 7.88 -19.43 -6.69
N LEU A 134 8.30 -18.91 -5.51
CA LEU A 134 8.47 -19.74 -4.30
C LEU A 134 7.66 -19.27 -3.07
N SER A 135 6.67 -18.38 -3.22
CA SER A 135 5.87 -17.85 -2.09
C SER A 135 4.80 -18.82 -1.56
N SER A 136 5.17 -20.08 -1.31
CA SER A 136 4.30 -21.11 -0.74
C SER A 136 4.49 -21.30 0.77
N THR A 137 5.50 -20.69 1.39
CA THR A 137 5.79 -20.90 2.82
C THR A 137 4.97 -19.95 3.70
N LEU A 138 3.66 -20.22 3.77
CA LEU A 138 2.74 -19.67 4.75
C LEU A 138 3.12 -20.23 6.13
N HIS A 139 3.73 -19.40 6.99
CA HIS A 139 3.76 -19.67 8.42
C HIS A 139 2.32 -19.55 8.95
N VAL A 140 1.66 -20.69 9.12
CA VAL A 140 0.37 -20.83 9.79
C VAL A 140 0.48 -20.15 11.16
N ALA A 141 -0.37 -19.14 11.39
CA ALA A 141 -0.48 -18.52 12.72
C ALA A 141 -0.89 -19.61 13.72
N PRO A 142 -0.32 -19.64 14.94
CA PRO A 142 -0.72 -20.62 15.94
C PRO A 142 -2.21 -20.47 16.23
N VAL A 143 -2.94 -21.57 16.07
CA VAL A 143 -4.30 -21.74 16.56
C VAL A 143 -4.26 -21.44 18.06
N ILE A 144 -4.92 -20.36 18.48
CA ILE A 144 -5.20 -20.14 19.89
C ILE A 144 -6.24 -21.20 20.26
N SER A 145 -5.76 -22.32 20.76
CA SER A 145 -6.59 -23.35 21.37
C SER A 145 -7.20 -22.75 22.63
N GLY A 146 -8.48 -22.41 22.55
CA GLY A 146 -9.28 -22.19 23.74
C GLY A 146 -9.33 -23.48 24.55
N ALA A 147 -8.89 -23.39 25.81
CA ALA A 147 -9.30 -24.32 26.85
C ALA A 147 -10.04 -23.49 27.90
N GLN A 148 -11.37 -23.46 27.79
CA GLN A 148 -12.22 -23.29 28.96
C GLN A 148 -12.11 -24.57 29.80
N ALA A 149 -11.92 -24.44 31.11
CA ALA A 149 -12.63 -25.27 32.09
C ALA A 149 -12.44 -24.72 33.52
N ARG A 150 -13.57 -24.24 34.05
CA ARG A 150 -13.96 -24.05 35.46
C ARG A 150 -13.33 -22.92 36.27
#